data_AF-X0YZS5-F1
#
_entry.id   AF-X0YZS5-F1
#
_cell.length_a   1.000
_cell.length_b   1.000
_cell.length_c   1.000
_cell.angle_alpha   90.00
_cell.angle_beta   90.00
_cell.angle_gamma   90.00
#
_symmetry.space_group_name_H-M   'P 1'
#
loop_
_entity.id
_entity.type
_entity.pdbx_description
1 polymer ?
#
loop_
_entity_poly.entity_id
_entity_poly.type
_entity_poly.pdbx_seq_one_letter_code
_entity_poly.pdbx_strand_id
1 'polypeptide(L)' 'MRAIHIAEPRRIAFLDAPDPEPADGEVLVRCSHVALCGSNMGQYTGVGIWGDLAFPNPTGWAG' A
#
# COMPACT_ATOMS: atom_id res chain seq x y z
N MET A 1 0.46 -4.01 -13.03
CA MET A 1 -0.53 -3.02 -12.59
C MET A 1 0.13 -1.81 -11.93
N ARG A 2 -0.53 -0.66 -11.95
CA ARG A 2 -0.08 0.56 -11.26
C ARG A 2 -0.60 0.58 -9.82
N ALA A 3 0.25 0.88 -8.85
CA ALA A 3 -0.08 0.87 -7.43
C ALA A 3 0.37 2.16 -6.71
N ILE A 4 -0.36 2.58 -5.67
CA ILE A 4 0.17 3.54 -4.67
C ILE A 4 1.14 2.83 -3.75
N HIS A 5 2.19 3.54 -3.38
CA HIS A 5 3.18 3.07 -2.42
C HIS A 5 3.62 4.21 -1.51
N ILE A 6 3.66 3.97 -0.20
CA ILE A 6 4.27 4.88 0.78
C ILE A 6 5.74 4.45 0.88
N ALA A 7 6.60 5.05 0.06
CA ALA A 7 7.98 4.59 -0.11
C ALA A 7 8.87 4.87 1.10
N GLU A 8 8.58 5.95 1.83
CA GLU A 8 9.22 6.39 3.07
C GLU A 8 8.28 7.39 3.78
N PRO A 9 8.54 7.74 5.05
CA PRO A 9 7.75 8.74 5.73
C PRO A 9 7.64 10.03 4.92
N ARG A 10 6.41 10.50 4.73
CA ARG A 10 5.99 11.68 3.98
C ARG A 10 6.21 11.60 2.47
N ARG A 11 6.43 10.40 1.91
CA ARG A 11 6.60 10.22 0.47
C ARG A 11 5.67 9.14 -0.08
N ILE A 12 4.81 9.55 -1.00
CA ILE A 12 3.97 8.66 -1.79
C ILE A 12 4.53 8.58 -3.20
N ALA A 13 4.62 7.37 -3.73
CA ALA A 13 5.02 7.07 -5.09
C ALA A 13 3.92 6.26 -5.78
N PHE A 14 3.94 6.31 -7.11
CA PHE A 14 3.27 5.31 -7.93
C PHE A 14 4.34 4.35 -8.45
N LEU A 15 4.07 3.06 -8.35
CA LEU A 15 4.94 2.01 -8.87
C LEU A 15 4.18 1.16 -9.87
N ASP A 16 4.90 0.62 -10.84
CA ASP A 16 4.42 -0.48 -11.66
C ASP A 16 4.86 -1.80 -11.02
N ALA A 17 3.90 -2.65 -10.71
CA ALA A 17 4.10 -3.97 -10.15
C ALA A 17 3.59 -5.06 -11.13
N PRO A 18 4.02 -6.33 -10.99
CA PRO A 18 3.47 -7.43 -11.78
C PRO A 18 2.00 -7.68 -11.45
N ASP A 19 1.15 -7.91 -12.44
CA ASP A 19 -0.27 -8.21 -12.19
C ASP A 19 -0.42 -9.42 -11.24
N PRO A 20 -1.33 -9.37 -10.26
CA PRO A 20 -1.43 -10.43 -9.27
C PRO A 20 -2.25 -11.60 -9.83
N GLU A 21 -1.79 -12.82 -9.57
CA GLU A 21 -2.52 -14.04 -9.86
C GLU A 21 -3.14 -14.59 -8.56
N PRO A 22 -4.47 -14.81 -8.49
CA PRO A 22 -5.11 -15.31 -7.29
C PRO A 22 -4.77 -16.80 -7.06
N ALA A 23 -4.50 -17.17 -5.81
CA ALA A 23 -4.40 -18.57 -5.40
C ALA A 23 -5.77 -19.23 -5.17
N ASP A 24 -5.78 -20.52 -4.88
CA ASP A 24 -7.00 -21.26 -4.53
C ASP A 24 -7.71 -20.62 -3.33
N GLY A 25 -8.96 -20.20 -3.55
CA GLY A 25 -9.79 -19.53 -2.53
C GLY A 25 -9.65 -18.00 -2.49
N GLU A 26 -8.80 -17.41 -3.34
CA GLU A 26 -8.66 -15.96 -3.46
C GLU A 26 -9.48 -15.39 -4.64
N VAL A 27 -9.64 -14.07 -4.68
CA VAL A 27 -10.28 -13.39 -5.80
C VAL A 27 -9.42 -12.22 -6.28
N LEU A 28 -9.31 -12.09 -7.59
CA LEU A 28 -8.66 -10.93 -8.22
C LEU A 28 -9.69 -9.83 -8.44
N VAL A 29 -9.50 -8.68 -7.78
CA VAL A 29 -10.37 -7.51 -7.89
C VAL A 29 -9.70 -6.43 -8.72
N ARG A 30 -10.39 -5.95 -9.76
CA ARG A 30 -9.97 -4.76 -10.50
C ARG A 30 -10.44 -3.50 -9.77
N CYS A 31 -9.52 -2.80 -9.12
CA CYS A 31 -9.77 -1.50 -8.52
C CYS A 31 -9.75 -0.40 -9.59
N SER A 32 -10.87 0.28 -9.82
CA SER A 32 -10.92 1.46 -10.72
C SER A 32 -10.47 2.75 -10.02
N HIS A 33 -10.66 2.80 -8.69
CA HIS A 33 -10.31 3.93 -7.84
C HIS A 33 -9.81 3.41 -6.50
N VAL A 34 -8.83 4.10 -5.92
CA VAL A 34 -8.30 3.84 -4.58
C VAL A 34 -8.17 5.16 -3.84
N ALA A 35 -8.45 5.16 -2.54
CA ALA A 35 -8.36 6.33 -1.68
C ALA A 35 -7.53 6.00 -0.44
N LEU A 36 -6.89 7.03 0.12
CA LEU A 36 -6.25 6.96 1.42
C LEU A 36 -7.24 7.43 2.48
N CYS A 37 -7.28 6.75 3.61
CA CYS A 37 -8.09 7.15 4.76
C CYS A 37 -7.21 7.39 5.99
N GLY A 38 -7.83 7.76 7.11
CA GLY A 38 -7.11 8.12 8.33
C GLY A 38 -6.16 7.02 8.85
N SER A 39 -6.46 5.74 8.61
CA SER A 39 -5.59 4.63 9.04
C SER A 39 -4.24 4.61 8.33
N ASN A 40 -4.13 5.21 7.14
CA ASN A 40 -2.85 5.31 6.43
C ASN A 40 -1.92 6.39 7.01
N MET A 41 -2.42 7.27 7.90
CA MET A 41 -1.63 8.39 8.40
C MET A 41 -0.43 7.93 9.24
N GLY A 42 -0.54 6.83 9.97
CA GLY A 42 0.61 6.31 10.74
C GLY A 42 1.73 5.85 9.81
N GLN A 43 1.38 5.09 8.77
CA GLN A 43 2.31 4.66 7.72
C GLN A 43 2.94 5.84 6.99
N TYR A 44 2.12 6.84 6.61
CA TYR A 44 2.59 8.03 5.89
C TYR A 44 3.49 8.91 6.75
N THR A 45 3.19 9.09 8.04
CA THR A 45 3.99 9.97 8.90
C THR A 45 5.19 9.27 9.53
N GLY A 46 5.17 7.93 9.62
CA GLY A 46 6.14 7.15 10.38
C GLY A 46 5.92 7.24 11.90
N VAL A 47 4.71 7.59 12.36
CA VAL A 47 4.41 7.83 13.78
C VAL A 47 3.09 7.19 14.17
N GLY A 48 2.99 6.63 15.38
CA GLY A 48 1.74 6.07 15.91
C GLY A 48 1.45 4.64 15.41
N ILE A 49 0.17 4.26 15.40
CA ILE A 49 -0.25 2.92 14.97
C ILE A 49 0.13 2.76 13.50
N TRP A 50 0.83 1.66 13.17
CA TRP A 50 1.37 1.38 11.82
C TRP A 50 2.48 2.34 11.36
N GLY A 51 3.09 3.11 12.27
CA GLY A 51 4.23 3.99 11.96
C GLY A 51 5.59 3.29 12.00
N ASP A 52 5.70 2.16 12.72
CA ASP A 52 6.92 1.35 12.81
C ASP A 52 6.97 0.31 11.68
N LEU A 53 7.11 0.79 10.44
CA LEU A 53 7.21 -0.03 9.24
C LEU A 53 8.63 -0.01 8.70
N ALA A 54 9.11 -1.17 8.26
CA ALA A 54 10.34 -1.24 7.47
C ALA A 54 10.07 -0.73 6.05
N PHE A 55 10.90 0.19 5.58
CA PHE A 55 10.82 0.75 4.22
C PHE A 55 11.93 0.17 3.31
N PRO A 56 11.63 -0.07 2.01
CA PRO A 56 10.31 0.03 1.39
C PRO A 56 9.42 -1.14 1.82
N ASN A 57 8.16 -0.84 2.19
CA ASN A 57 7.16 -1.86 2.48
C ASN A 57 6.50 -2.38 1.18
N PRO A 58 5.74 -3.50 1.20
CA PRO A 58 4.97 -3.93 0.04
C PRO A 58 3.97 -2.87 -0.43
N THR A 59 3.57 -2.93 -1.72
CA THR A 59 2.50 -2.07 -2.25
C THR A 59 1.16 -2.37 -1.60
N GLY A 60 0.36 -1.33 -1.36
CA GLY A 60 -0.95 -1.46 -0.72
C GLY A 60 -0.95 -1.17 0.78
N TRP A 61 -1.94 -1.68 1.48
CA TRP A 61 -2.07 -1.52 2.93
C TRP A 61 -1.13 -2.51 3.64
N ALA A 62 -0.38 -2.03 4.63
CA ALA A 62 0.71 -2.80 5.26
C ALA A 62 0.51 -2.98 6.78
N GLY A 63 -0.73 -2.83 7.26
CA GLY A 63 -1.07 -2.93 8.69
C GLY A 63 -2.32 -2.18 9.07
#